data_AF-A0A956JPW2-F1
#
_entry.id   AF-A0A956JPW2-F1
#
_cell.length_a   1.000
_cell.length_b   1.000
_cell.length_c   1.000
_cell.angle_alpha   90.00
_cell.angle_beta   90.00
_cell.angle_gamma   90.00
#
_symmetry.space_group_name_H-M   'P 1'
#
loop_
_entity.id
_entity.type
_entity.pdbx_description
1 polymer ?
#
loop_
_entity_poly.entity_id
_entity_poly.type
_entity_poly.pdbx_seq_one_letter_code
_entity_poly.pdbx_strand_id
1 'polypeptide(L)'
;MKRLVTIGAVCASLFAAVALGKSGGKAKGNEGRALDVPVSPAARARHQLLAMHHVRWVVGNITAARRGLAKLLEDGRAPARYRAQAALRLAEIAEIAGESRRALQLLARVKPLVGQGHALTLRADDRQKRIRSTGPLIDVRGPAPGTTLVGSAPAVAALFRRAERGLVRYHRVVVAPRLENIDTVLLTKRGALRAAVKAYQAVVERGDAQARAAALYRIATMYHHLAEAIAFDTPPELKRSVAERLMRKLRAKSARYLREALAYYSKATAVKESAARRWRALAQRERATLARVVTRKR
;
A
#
# COMPACT_ATOMS: atom_id res chain seq x y z
N MET A 1 -23.95 -13.20 -24.17
CA MET A 1 -24.89 -13.54 -23.07
C MET A 1 -24.19 -13.37 -21.73
N LYS A 2 -24.73 -12.48 -20.89
CA LYS A 2 -24.18 -12.03 -19.60
C LYS A 2 -24.45 -13.08 -18.52
N ARG A 3 -23.46 -13.41 -17.69
CA ARG A 3 -23.69 -13.94 -16.34
C ARG A 3 -22.94 -13.05 -15.35
N LEU A 4 -23.67 -12.05 -14.83
CA LEU A 4 -23.32 -11.37 -13.59
C LEU A 4 -23.46 -12.39 -12.47
N VAL A 5 -22.36 -12.70 -11.77
CA VAL A 5 -22.41 -13.42 -10.51
C VAL A 5 -22.66 -12.40 -9.41
N THR A 6 -23.88 -12.45 -8.88
CA THR A 6 -24.42 -11.64 -7.79
C THR A 6 -23.70 -11.96 -6.49
N ILE A 7 -22.62 -11.22 -6.16
CA ILE A 7 -22.03 -11.18 -4.82
C ILE A 7 -22.49 -9.87 -4.17
N GLY A 8 -23.78 -9.80 -3.81
CA GLY A 8 -24.44 -8.59 -3.33
C GLY A 8 -25.28 -8.75 -2.05
N ALA A 9 -25.44 -9.94 -1.50
CA ALA A 9 -26.52 -10.19 -0.53
C ALA A 9 -26.10 -10.49 0.92
N VAL A 10 -24.81 -10.58 1.27
CA VAL A 10 -24.39 -10.97 2.63
C VAL A 10 -23.98 -9.78 3.53
N CYS A 11 -23.92 -8.55 3.00
CA CYS A 11 -23.53 -7.36 3.78
C CYS A 11 -24.68 -6.42 4.19
N ALA A 12 -25.91 -6.65 3.71
CA ALA A 12 -27.05 -5.80 4.03
C ALA A 12 -27.76 -6.17 5.35
N SER A 13 -27.61 -7.41 5.84
CA SER A 13 -28.32 -7.92 7.03
C SER A 13 -27.68 -7.56 8.38
N LEU A 14 -26.49 -6.94 8.40
CA LEU A 14 -25.84 -6.46 9.62
C LEU A 14 -26.01 -4.94 9.87
N PHE A 15 -26.76 -4.24 9.00
CA PHE A 15 -26.87 -2.77 9.06
C PHE A 15 -28.30 -2.19 9.06
N ALA A 16 -29.35 -3.01 9.08
CA ALA A 16 -30.74 -2.52 9.11
C ALA A 16 -31.34 -2.33 10.52
N ALA A 17 -30.67 -2.74 11.60
CA ALA A 17 -31.28 -2.75 12.94
C ALA A 17 -31.02 -1.50 13.81
N VAL A 18 -30.44 -0.40 13.29
CA VAL A 18 -30.11 0.79 14.11
C VAL A 18 -30.73 2.10 13.59
N ALA A 19 -31.54 2.07 12.54
CA ALA A 19 -32.24 3.27 12.09
C ALA A 19 -33.55 2.92 11.40
N LEU A 20 -34.65 2.92 12.18
CA LEU A 20 -35.99 3.35 11.77
C LEU A 20 -36.96 3.15 12.96
N GLY A 21 -37.01 4.16 13.84
CA GLY A 21 -38.21 4.38 14.63
C GLY A 21 -39.25 5.06 13.74
N LYS A 22 -40.32 4.35 13.39
CA LYS A 22 -41.59 4.95 13.01
C LYS A 22 -42.74 4.06 13.49
N SER A 23 -43.60 4.69 14.28
CA SER A 23 -44.79 4.15 14.94
C SER A 23 -45.89 3.76 13.96
N GLY A 24 -46.67 2.74 14.34
CA GLY A 24 -48.07 2.59 13.93
C GLY A 24 -48.50 1.15 13.67
N GLY A 25 -49.37 0.60 14.52
CA GLY A 25 -50.16 -0.60 14.21
C GLY A 25 -50.22 -1.64 15.32
N LYS A 26 -51.37 -1.75 15.97
CA LYS A 26 -51.68 -2.67 17.09
C LYS A 26 -51.51 -4.14 16.69
N ALA A 27 -50.73 -4.90 17.46
CA ALA A 27 -50.93 -6.33 17.68
C ALA A 27 -50.40 -6.71 19.08
N LYS A 28 -51.29 -7.22 19.93
CA LYS A 28 -50.96 -7.81 21.23
C LYS A 28 -50.25 -9.15 20.99
N GLY A 29 -49.03 -9.29 21.49
CA GLY A 29 -48.29 -10.55 21.45
C GLY A 29 -46.97 -10.40 22.19
N ASN A 30 -46.79 -11.24 23.20
CA ASN A 30 -45.72 -11.22 24.18
C ASN A 30 -44.36 -11.57 23.52
N GLU A 31 -43.54 -10.58 23.17
CA GLU A 31 -42.17 -10.80 22.67
C GLU A 31 -41.15 -9.97 23.45
N GLY A 32 -40.06 -10.64 23.84
CA GLY A 32 -39.08 -10.19 24.81
C GLY A 32 -38.54 -8.79 24.55
N ARG A 33 -38.50 -7.99 25.62
CA ARG A 33 -37.73 -6.75 25.68
C ARG A 33 -36.29 -7.03 25.23
N ALA A 34 -35.97 -6.68 23.99
CA ALA A 34 -34.61 -6.42 23.59
C ALA A 34 -34.09 -5.32 24.53
N LEU A 35 -33.17 -5.68 25.42
CA LEU A 35 -32.44 -4.71 26.23
C LEU A 35 -31.72 -3.79 25.25
N ASP A 36 -32.26 -2.59 25.08
CA ASP A 36 -31.70 -1.51 24.27
C ASP A 36 -30.45 -1.00 24.99
N VAL A 37 -29.38 -1.80 24.98
CA VAL A 37 -28.13 -1.44 25.65
C VAL A 37 -27.51 -0.29 24.85
N PRO A 38 -27.42 0.94 25.40
CA PRO A 38 -26.84 2.05 24.68
C PRO A 38 -25.38 1.73 24.37
N VAL A 39 -25.06 1.51 23.09
CA VAL A 39 -23.69 1.24 22.66
C VAL A 39 -22.84 2.46 23.01
N SER A 40 -21.85 2.27 23.87
CA SER A 40 -21.00 3.38 24.32
C SER A 40 -20.32 4.08 23.13
N PRO A 41 -20.07 5.40 23.20
CA PRO A 41 -19.34 6.12 22.16
C PRO A 41 -18.00 5.46 21.79
N ALA A 42 -17.34 4.83 22.78
CA ALA A 42 -16.11 4.08 22.58
C ALA A 42 -16.30 2.80 21.74
N ALA A 43 -17.35 2.02 22.00
CA ALA A 43 -17.68 0.83 21.23
C ALA A 43 -18.04 1.18 19.78
N ARG A 44 -18.82 2.26 19.57
CA ARG A 44 -19.14 2.78 18.22
C ARG A 44 -17.88 3.21 17.47
N ALA A 45 -17.02 4.01 18.09
CA ALA A 45 -15.77 4.47 17.48
C ALA A 45 -14.83 3.31 17.12
N ARG A 46 -14.73 2.29 17.99
CA ARG A 46 -13.96 1.06 17.73
C ARG A 46 -14.51 0.32 16.51
N HIS A 47 -15.83 0.09 16.45
CA HIS A 47 -16.47 -0.61 15.35
C HIS A 47 -16.30 0.14 14.03
N GLN A 48 -16.45 1.47 14.02
CA GLN A 48 -16.22 2.29 12.84
C GLN A 48 -14.76 2.20 12.37
N LEU A 49 -13.79 2.20 13.29
CA LEU A 49 -12.37 2.06 12.94
C LEU A 49 -12.05 0.68 12.35
N LEU A 50 -12.66 -0.39 12.86
CA LEU A 50 -12.53 -1.75 12.31
C LEU A 50 -13.23 -1.88 10.96
N ALA A 51 -14.42 -1.30 10.79
CA ALA A 51 -15.13 -1.27 9.52
C ALA A 51 -14.31 -0.55 8.45
N MET A 52 -13.71 0.60 8.76
CA MET A 52 -12.87 1.33 7.80
C MET A 52 -11.54 0.62 7.52
N HIS A 53 -11.02 -0.16 8.47
CA HIS A 53 -9.93 -1.10 8.20
C HIS A 53 -10.33 -2.10 7.13
N HIS A 54 -11.49 -2.74 7.31
CA HIS A 54 -11.99 -3.77 6.42
C HIS A 54 -12.30 -3.21 5.01
N VAL A 55 -13.01 -2.08 4.93
CA VAL A 55 -13.32 -1.39 3.67
C VAL A 55 -12.05 -1.04 2.89
N ARG A 56 -11.00 -0.59 3.58
CA ARG A 56 -9.71 -0.29 2.94
C ARG A 56 -8.97 -1.54 2.49
N TRP A 57 -8.80 -2.51 3.39
CA TRP A 57 -7.80 -3.57 3.23
C TRP A 57 -8.35 -4.88 2.70
N VAL A 58 -9.64 -5.15 2.94
CA VAL A 58 -10.32 -6.35 2.43
C VAL A 58 -11.08 -6.03 1.16
N VAL A 59 -11.87 -4.95 1.15
CA VAL A 59 -12.71 -4.57 0.00
C VAL A 59 -11.94 -3.71 -1.01
N GLY A 60 -10.86 -3.03 -0.60
CA GLY A 60 -10.05 -2.18 -1.48
C GLY A 60 -10.67 -0.82 -1.82
N ASN A 61 -11.77 -0.42 -1.17
CA ASN A 61 -12.44 0.85 -1.42
C ASN A 61 -11.81 1.98 -0.59
N ILE A 62 -10.70 2.52 -1.09
CA ILE A 62 -9.91 3.56 -0.42
C ILE A 62 -10.71 4.86 -0.24
N THR A 63 -11.57 5.23 -1.20
CA THR A 63 -12.38 6.45 -1.14
C THR A 63 -13.38 6.39 0.00
N ALA A 64 -14.10 5.27 0.15
CA ALA A 64 -15.04 5.07 1.25
C ALA A 64 -14.32 5.07 2.61
N ALA A 65 -13.19 4.35 2.71
CA ALA A 65 -12.39 4.33 3.93
C ALA A 65 -11.89 5.72 4.35
N ARG A 66 -11.43 6.53 3.38
CA ARG A 66 -10.97 7.91 3.62
C ARG A 66 -12.10 8.78 4.19
N ARG A 67 -13.30 8.72 3.61
CA ARG A 67 -14.46 9.48 4.10
C ARG A 67 -14.86 9.06 5.52
N GLY A 68 -14.95 7.76 5.78
CA GLY A 68 -15.37 7.27 7.11
C GLY A 68 -14.34 7.56 8.22
N LEU A 69 -13.04 7.50 7.90
CA LEU A 69 -11.98 7.89 8.85
C LEU A 69 -11.96 9.41 9.08
N ALA A 70 -12.20 10.23 8.06
CA ALA A 70 -12.30 11.67 8.21
C ALA A 70 -13.47 12.04 9.14
N LYS A 71 -14.63 11.42 8.95
CA LYS A 71 -15.79 11.60 9.84
C LYS A 71 -15.46 11.21 11.29
N LEU A 72 -14.78 10.08 11.50
CA LEU A 72 -14.37 9.65 12.85
C LEU A 72 -13.37 10.61 13.50
N LEU A 73 -12.47 11.22 12.72
CA LEU A 73 -11.50 12.19 13.22
C LEU A 73 -12.17 13.48 13.71
N GLU A 74 -13.20 13.94 13.02
CA GLU A 74 -13.93 15.17 13.38
C GLU A 74 -15.05 14.94 14.43
N ASP A 75 -15.39 13.69 14.75
CA ASP A 75 -16.42 13.39 15.75
C ASP A 75 -15.95 13.73 17.17
N GLY A 76 -16.41 14.86 17.70
CA GLY A 76 -16.10 15.32 19.06
C GLY A 76 -16.61 14.39 20.17
N ARG A 77 -17.57 13.49 19.87
CA ARG A 77 -18.10 12.50 20.83
C ARG A 77 -17.25 11.23 20.86
N ALA A 78 -16.37 11.01 19.88
CA ALA A 78 -15.50 9.84 19.83
C ALA A 78 -14.31 10.02 20.80
N PRO A 79 -13.94 8.98 21.56
CA PRO A 79 -12.78 9.06 22.44
C PRO A 79 -11.51 9.43 21.68
N ALA A 80 -10.68 10.29 22.28
CA ALA A 80 -9.54 10.91 21.60
C ALA A 80 -8.54 9.89 21.03
N ARG A 81 -8.38 8.73 21.68
CA ARG A 81 -7.56 7.61 21.18
C ARG A 81 -8.00 7.11 19.78
N TYR A 82 -9.30 7.04 19.52
CA TYR A 82 -9.83 6.53 18.25
C TYR A 82 -9.74 7.59 17.15
N ARG A 83 -9.94 8.86 17.52
CA ARG A 83 -9.69 10.00 16.63
C ARG A 83 -8.22 10.04 16.21
N ALA A 84 -7.30 9.86 17.15
CA ALA A 84 -5.86 9.78 16.88
C ALA A 84 -5.49 8.60 15.97
N GLN A 85 -6.09 7.42 16.19
CA GLN A 85 -5.92 6.28 15.29
C GLN A 85 -6.47 6.56 13.88
N ALA A 86 -7.60 7.27 13.77
CA ALA A 86 -8.15 7.69 12.49
C ALA A 86 -7.20 8.64 11.74
N ALA A 87 -6.63 9.62 12.45
CA ALA A 87 -5.61 10.53 11.90
C ALA A 87 -4.38 9.77 11.38
N LEU A 88 -3.85 8.81 12.15
CA LEU A 88 -2.72 7.96 11.73
C LEU A 88 -3.03 7.16 10.46
N ARG A 89 -4.24 6.61 10.35
CA ARG A 89 -4.66 5.81 9.18
C ARG A 89 -4.92 6.69 7.95
N LEU A 90 -5.47 7.89 8.14
CA LEU A 90 -5.59 8.87 7.06
C LEU A 90 -4.22 9.34 6.58
N ALA A 91 -3.28 9.57 7.50
CA ALA A 91 -1.91 9.96 7.15
C ALA A 91 -1.24 8.89 6.30
N GLU A 92 -1.44 7.61 6.63
CA GLU A 92 -0.94 6.49 5.83
C GLU A 92 -1.58 6.43 4.43
N ILE A 93 -2.90 6.68 4.32
CA ILE A 93 -3.57 6.75 3.01
C ILE A 93 -2.98 7.90 2.17
N ALA A 94 -2.78 9.07 2.77
CA ALA A 94 -2.18 10.23 2.12
C ALA A 94 -0.72 9.95 1.70
N GLU A 95 0.06 9.29 2.56
CA GLU A 95 1.43 8.87 2.28
C GLU A 95 1.49 7.93 1.06
N ILE A 96 0.62 6.91 1.01
CA ILE A 96 0.51 5.99 -0.14
C ILE A 96 0.09 6.73 -1.41
N ALA A 97 -0.80 7.72 -1.29
CA ALA A 97 -1.23 8.56 -2.41
C ALA A 97 -0.15 9.58 -2.86
N GLY A 98 0.95 9.72 -2.10
CA GLY A 98 2.02 10.68 -2.38
C GLY A 98 1.71 12.12 -1.92
N GLU A 99 0.70 12.30 -1.08
CA GLU A 99 0.27 13.58 -0.53
C GLU A 99 1.04 13.90 0.76
N SER A 100 2.37 14.04 0.67
CA SER A 100 3.26 14.15 1.86
C SER A 100 2.88 15.32 2.78
N ARG A 101 2.51 16.49 2.24
CA ARG A 101 2.04 17.63 3.04
C ARG A 101 0.80 17.28 3.85
N ARG A 102 -0.17 16.60 3.22
CA ARG A 102 -1.40 16.17 3.88
C ARG A 102 -1.14 15.10 4.93
N ALA A 103 -0.26 14.14 4.63
CA ALA A 103 0.16 13.13 5.59
C ALA A 103 0.78 13.78 6.84
N LEU A 104 1.68 14.75 6.68
CA LEU A 104 2.29 15.47 7.80
C LEU A 104 1.26 16.28 8.63
N GLN A 105 0.32 16.96 7.97
CA GLN A 105 -0.77 17.66 8.66
C GLN A 105 -1.61 16.71 9.52
N LEU A 106 -1.90 15.51 9.00
CA LEU A 106 -2.68 14.50 9.73
C LEU A 106 -1.89 13.91 10.91
N LEU A 107 -0.58 13.69 10.76
CA LEU A 107 0.28 13.23 11.85
C LEU A 107 0.38 14.26 12.98
N ALA A 108 0.43 15.56 12.64
CA ALA A 108 0.47 16.64 13.62
C ALA A 108 -0.79 16.68 14.53
N ARG A 109 -1.93 16.13 14.08
CA ARG A 109 -3.15 16.04 14.88
C ARG A 109 -3.12 14.96 15.97
N VAL A 110 -2.16 14.04 15.94
CA VAL A 110 -2.11 12.91 16.88
C VAL A 110 -1.70 13.38 18.28
N LYS A 111 -0.61 14.15 18.39
CA LYS A 111 -0.07 14.61 19.68
C LYS A 111 -1.10 15.38 20.53
N PRO A 112 -1.87 16.36 19.99
CA PRO A 112 -2.90 17.05 20.77
C PRO A 112 -4.05 16.16 21.24
N LEU A 113 -4.33 15.04 20.57
CA LEU A 113 -5.44 14.16 20.92
C LEU A 113 -5.12 13.20 22.06
N VAL A 114 -3.88 12.74 22.18
CA VAL A 114 -3.52 11.68 23.15
C VAL A 114 -2.35 12.02 24.06
N GLY A 115 -1.77 13.21 23.91
CA GLY A 115 -0.66 13.68 24.74
C GLY A 115 0.72 13.20 24.26
N GLN A 116 1.76 13.79 24.86
CA GLN A 116 3.15 13.42 24.63
C GLN A 116 3.47 12.07 25.32
N GLY A 117 4.39 11.28 24.76
CA GLY A 117 4.79 9.98 25.33
C GLY A 117 3.83 8.81 25.05
N HIS A 118 2.59 9.09 24.62
CA HIS A 118 1.66 8.04 24.24
C HIS A 118 2.16 7.26 23.00
N ALA A 119 1.95 5.94 22.97
CA ALA A 119 2.44 5.05 21.89
C ALA A 119 2.00 5.50 20.47
N LEU A 120 0.82 6.12 20.35
CA LEU A 120 0.35 6.67 19.06
C LEU A 120 1.13 7.93 18.64
N THR A 121 1.55 8.77 19.58
CA THR A 121 2.39 9.95 19.33
C THR A 121 3.78 9.51 18.87
N LEU A 122 4.39 8.54 19.55
CA LEU A 122 5.68 7.96 19.12
C LEU A 122 5.61 7.39 17.69
N ARG A 123 4.53 6.65 17.37
CA ARG A 123 4.29 6.14 16.01
C ARG A 123 4.11 7.27 14.98
N ALA A 124 3.47 8.38 15.37
CA ALA A 124 3.29 9.54 14.51
C ALA A 124 4.63 10.24 14.23
N ASP A 125 5.44 10.45 15.28
CA ASP A 125 6.76 11.08 15.20
C ASP A 125 7.72 10.25 14.35
N ASP A 126 7.75 8.93 14.53
CA ASP A 126 8.54 8.03 13.70
C ASP A 126 8.14 8.09 12.23
N ARG A 127 6.83 8.14 11.95
CA ARG A 127 6.33 8.27 10.58
C ARG A 127 6.65 9.63 9.99
N GLN A 128 6.56 10.70 10.78
CA GLN A 128 6.94 12.06 10.38
C GLN A 128 8.43 12.14 10.04
N LYS A 129 9.30 11.53 10.86
CA LYS A 129 10.74 11.40 10.57
C LYS A 129 10.98 10.67 9.24
N ARG A 130 10.28 9.57 8.97
CA ARG A 130 10.41 8.82 7.69
C ARG A 130 9.89 9.58 6.48
N ILE A 131 8.80 10.33 6.61
CA ILE A 131 8.27 11.14 5.51
C ILE A 131 9.23 12.29 5.18
N ARG A 132 9.78 12.91 6.23
CA ARG A 132 10.75 14.03 6.12
C ARG A 132 12.15 13.57 5.72
N SER A 133 12.54 12.34 6.04
CA SER A 133 13.89 11.87 5.74
C SER A 133 14.14 11.87 4.24
N THR A 134 15.17 12.60 3.84
CA THR A 134 15.73 12.65 2.49
C THR A 134 16.92 11.69 2.35
N GLY A 135 17.16 10.83 3.34
CA GLY A 135 18.30 9.94 3.39
C GLY A 135 18.44 9.07 2.14
N PRO A 136 19.68 8.67 1.80
CA PRO A 136 19.95 7.88 0.61
C PRO A 136 19.09 6.63 0.62
N LEU A 137 18.47 6.32 -0.52
CA LEU A 137 17.76 5.06 -0.70
C LEU A 137 18.82 3.97 -0.80
N ILE A 138 19.06 3.27 0.31
CA ILE A 138 19.93 2.11 0.35
C ILE A 138 19.31 1.05 -0.59
N ASP A 139 20.13 0.43 -1.44
CA ASP A 139 19.75 -0.64 -2.37
C ASP A 139 18.77 -0.29 -3.51
N VAL A 140 19.01 0.80 -4.24
CA VAL A 140 18.37 0.98 -5.56
C VAL A 140 19.28 0.44 -6.66
N ARG A 141 18.91 -0.70 -7.26
CA ARG A 141 19.59 -1.22 -8.47
C ARG A 141 19.56 -0.21 -9.62
N GLY A 142 20.73 -0.01 -10.24
CA GLY A 142 20.92 0.86 -11.39
C GLY A 142 21.18 2.33 -11.02
N PRO A 143 20.94 3.28 -11.95
CA PRO A 143 21.18 4.70 -11.70
C PRO A 143 20.36 5.23 -10.51
N ALA A 144 20.88 6.24 -9.81
CA ALA A 144 20.19 6.84 -8.66
C ALA A 144 18.81 7.40 -9.05
N PRO A 145 17.79 7.34 -8.18
CA PRO A 145 16.51 7.96 -8.46
C PRO A 145 16.64 9.46 -8.74
N GLY A 146 15.92 9.95 -9.75
CA GLY A 146 16.04 11.32 -10.24
C GLY A 146 17.07 11.51 -11.35
N THR A 147 17.69 10.43 -11.84
CA THR A 147 18.56 10.46 -13.03
C THR A 147 17.82 11.09 -14.22
N THR A 148 18.41 12.12 -14.82
CA THR A 148 17.86 12.81 -15.98
C THR A 148 17.93 11.93 -17.22
N LEU A 149 16.84 11.90 -18.00
CA LEU A 149 16.83 11.30 -19.34
C LEU A 149 17.35 12.33 -20.35
N VAL A 150 18.66 12.35 -20.54
CA VAL A 150 19.32 13.22 -21.55
C VAL A 150 18.81 12.85 -22.95
N GLY A 151 18.46 13.83 -23.77
CA GLY A 151 17.99 13.60 -25.15
C GLY A 151 16.51 13.24 -25.30
N SER A 152 15.77 13.01 -24.20
CA SER A 152 14.32 12.82 -24.26
C SER A 152 13.56 14.13 -24.36
N ALA A 153 12.41 14.11 -25.04
CA ALA A 153 11.52 15.27 -25.13
C ALA A 153 11.11 15.80 -23.72
N PRO A 154 10.98 17.12 -23.51
CA PRO A 154 10.72 17.70 -22.19
C PRO A 154 9.49 17.11 -21.47
N ALA A 155 8.42 16.83 -22.21
CA ALA A 155 7.20 16.24 -21.68
C ALA A 155 7.44 14.81 -21.14
N VAL A 156 8.20 13.99 -21.86
CA VAL A 156 8.57 12.63 -21.46
C VAL A 156 9.51 12.66 -20.26
N ALA A 157 10.50 13.56 -20.27
CA ALA A 157 11.39 13.77 -19.13
C ALA A 157 10.60 14.19 -17.86
N ALA A 158 9.57 15.03 -17.99
CA ALA A 158 8.70 15.40 -16.89
C ALA A 158 7.87 14.22 -16.35
N LEU A 159 7.34 13.37 -17.24
CA LEU A 159 6.65 12.13 -16.85
C LEU A 159 7.59 11.18 -16.12
N PHE A 160 8.81 10.99 -16.61
CA PHE A 160 9.81 10.15 -15.97
C PHE A 160 10.20 10.69 -14.59
N ARG A 161 10.47 12.00 -14.46
CA ARG A 161 10.72 12.64 -13.15
C ARG A 161 9.56 12.43 -12.18
N ARG A 162 8.30 12.46 -12.65
CA ARG A 162 7.12 12.16 -11.82
C ARG A 162 7.09 10.70 -11.39
N ALA A 163 7.45 9.77 -12.27
CA ALA A 163 7.55 8.34 -11.95
C ALA A 163 8.68 8.05 -10.95
N GLU A 164 9.85 8.71 -11.07
CA GLU A 164 10.97 8.59 -10.13
C GLU A 164 10.58 9.02 -8.71
N ARG A 165 9.70 10.02 -8.54
CA ARG A 165 9.12 10.32 -7.20
C ARG A 165 8.31 9.15 -6.63
N GLY A 166 7.65 8.38 -7.49
CA GLY A 166 6.96 7.14 -7.10
C GLY A 166 7.94 6.05 -6.66
N LEU A 167 9.06 5.89 -7.38
CA LEU A 167 10.14 4.97 -7.02
C LEU A 167 10.73 5.30 -5.64
N VAL A 168 10.99 6.58 -5.37
CA VAL A 168 11.49 7.02 -4.05
C VAL A 168 10.51 6.63 -2.94
N ARG A 169 9.20 6.88 -3.13
CA ARG A 169 8.17 6.46 -2.16
C ARG A 169 8.14 4.95 -1.96
N TYR A 170 8.27 4.17 -3.03
CA TYR A 170 8.33 2.71 -2.95
C TYR A 170 9.51 2.24 -2.08
N HIS A 171 10.70 2.80 -2.27
CA HIS A 171 11.89 2.40 -1.51
C HIS A 171 11.88 2.88 -0.06
N ARG A 172 11.16 3.96 0.28
CA ARG A 172 10.98 4.40 1.68
C ARG A 172 10.11 3.46 2.51
N VAL A 173 9.33 2.60 1.89
CA VAL A 173 8.56 1.57 2.62
C VAL A 173 9.48 0.38 2.91
N VAL A 174 10.05 0.34 4.10
CA VAL A 174 10.85 -0.79 4.59
C VAL A 174 9.91 -1.90 5.08
N VAL A 175 10.08 -3.11 4.54
CA VAL A 175 9.39 -4.31 5.06
C VAL A 175 10.29 -4.87 6.15
N ALA A 176 9.91 -4.67 7.40
CA ALA A 176 10.54 -5.33 8.54
C ALA A 176 9.58 -6.40 9.07
N PRO A 177 10.03 -7.64 9.31
CA PRO A 177 9.21 -8.66 9.94
C PRO A 177 8.90 -8.24 11.38
N ARG A 178 7.69 -7.75 11.61
CA ARG A 178 7.11 -7.61 12.95
C ARG A 178 5.75 -8.30 12.93
N LEU A 179 5.53 -9.22 13.87
CA LEU A 179 4.33 -10.04 13.96
C LEU A 179 3.03 -9.26 13.76
N GLU A 180 2.96 -8.08 14.36
CA GLU A 180 1.76 -7.24 14.40
C GLU A 180 1.44 -6.55 13.07
N ASN A 181 2.35 -6.56 12.07
CA ASN A 181 2.26 -5.63 10.95
C ASN A 181 2.72 -6.14 9.58
N ILE A 182 3.09 -7.42 9.43
CA ILE A 182 3.58 -7.97 8.15
C ILE A 182 2.60 -7.71 7.00
N ASP A 183 1.30 -7.98 7.20
CA ASP A 183 0.31 -7.81 6.14
C ASP A 183 0.11 -6.33 5.77
N THR A 184 0.03 -5.43 6.75
CA THR A 184 -0.15 -3.98 6.50
C THR A 184 1.05 -3.39 5.76
N VAL A 185 2.27 -3.70 6.20
CA VAL A 185 3.49 -3.15 5.60
C VAL A 185 3.67 -3.67 4.17
N LEU A 186 3.38 -4.96 3.94
CA LEU A 186 3.38 -5.54 2.60
C LEU A 186 2.30 -4.93 1.71
N LEU A 187 1.10 -4.68 2.24
CA LEU A 187 0.02 -4.02 1.49
C LEU A 187 0.41 -2.58 1.11
N THR A 188 0.99 -1.82 2.03
CA THR A 188 1.49 -0.46 1.79
C THR A 188 2.58 -0.46 0.72
N LYS A 189 3.57 -1.36 0.81
CA LYS A 189 4.64 -1.47 -0.20
C LYS A 189 4.10 -1.87 -1.58
N ARG A 190 3.13 -2.78 -1.64
CA ARG A 190 2.43 -3.15 -2.89
C ARG A 190 1.58 -2.01 -3.45
N GLY A 191 1.00 -1.17 -2.59
CA GLY A 191 0.29 0.04 -3.00
C GLY A 191 1.24 1.02 -3.68
N ALA A 192 2.37 1.32 -3.04
CA ALA A 192 3.42 2.18 -3.60
C ALA A 192 3.98 1.62 -4.91
N LEU A 193 4.24 0.30 -4.98
CA LEU A 193 4.65 -0.38 -6.20
C LEU A 193 3.64 -0.15 -7.33
N ARG A 194 2.34 -0.45 -7.11
CA ARG A 194 1.30 -0.29 -8.15
C ARG A 194 1.22 1.15 -8.66
N ALA A 195 1.29 2.13 -7.77
CA ALA A 195 1.27 3.54 -8.14
C ALA A 195 2.50 3.95 -8.98
N ALA A 196 3.70 3.49 -8.58
CA ALA A 196 4.93 3.76 -9.31
C ALA A 196 4.95 3.05 -10.68
N VAL A 197 4.57 1.77 -10.74
CA VAL A 197 4.47 1.00 -11.99
C VAL A 197 3.50 1.68 -12.96
N LYS A 198 2.33 2.12 -12.51
CA LYS A 198 1.38 2.87 -13.35
C LYS A 198 2.01 4.15 -13.92
N ALA A 199 2.78 4.88 -13.11
CA ALA A 199 3.46 6.09 -13.58
C ALA A 199 4.55 5.79 -14.62
N TYR A 200 5.34 4.72 -14.44
CA TYR A 200 6.32 4.30 -15.44
C TYR A 200 5.67 3.71 -16.70
N GLN A 201 4.52 3.02 -16.60
CA GLN A 201 3.79 2.54 -17.77
C GLN A 201 3.36 3.70 -18.68
N ALA A 202 2.93 4.83 -18.11
CA ALA A 202 2.66 6.03 -18.89
C ALA A 202 3.91 6.58 -19.62
N VAL A 203 5.12 6.38 -19.06
CA VAL A 203 6.38 6.69 -19.75
C VAL A 203 6.67 5.68 -20.86
N VAL A 204 6.42 4.39 -20.63
CA VAL A 204 6.60 3.33 -21.65
C VAL A 204 5.74 3.59 -22.89
N GLU A 205 4.50 4.03 -22.68
CA GLU A 205 3.54 4.32 -23.76
C GLU A 205 3.94 5.54 -24.60
N ARG A 206 4.41 6.62 -23.95
CA ARG A 206 4.59 7.94 -24.59
C ARG A 206 6.05 8.32 -24.85
N GLY A 207 6.99 7.56 -24.29
CA GLY A 207 8.40 7.86 -24.32
C GLY A 207 9.08 7.35 -25.58
N ASP A 208 10.18 8.03 -25.94
CA ASP A 208 11.17 7.52 -26.87
C ASP A 208 11.81 6.21 -26.36
N ALA A 209 12.67 5.60 -27.18
CA ALA A 209 13.32 4.34 -26.85
C ALA A 209 14.12 4.39 -25.54
N GLN A 210 14.82 5.50 -25.25
CA GLN A 210 15.59 5.65 -24.03
C GLN A 210 14.67 5.69 -22.80
N ALA A 211 13.62 6.52 -22.85
CA ALA A 211 12.64 6.65 -21.78
C ALA A 211 11.88 5.33 -21.55
N ARG A 212 11.52 4.62 -22.62
CA ARG A 212 10.86 3.33 -22.58
C ARG A 212 11.74 2.27 -21.91
N ALA A 213 13.01 2.14 -22.33
CA ALA A 213 13.95 1.19 -21.74
C ALA A 213 14.22 1.50 -20.26
N ALA A 214 14.39 2.77 -19.91
CA ALA A 214 14.57 3.22 -18.54
C ALA A 214 13.37 2.88 -17.66
N ALA A 215 12.15 3.18 -18.13
CA ALA A 215 10.92 2.91 -17.40
C ALA A 215 10.69 1.40 -17.19
N LEU A 216 10.92 0.57 -18.21
CA LEU A 216 10.83 -0.88 -18.11
C LEU A 216 11.85 -1.46 -17.12
N TYR A 217 13.10 -0.95 -17.14
CA TYR A 217 14.12 -1.33 -16.16
C TYR A 217 13.71 -0.95 -14.73
N ARG A 218 13.17 0.26 -14.53
CA ARG A 218 12.67 0.70 -13.21
C ARG A 218 11.50 -0.16 -12.71
N ILE A 219 10.57 -0.54 -13.59
CA ILE A 219 9.50 -1.47 -13.21
C ILE A 219 10.08 -2.82 -12.78
N ALA A 220 11.03 -3.37 -13.56
CA ALA A 220 11.66 -4.65 -13.27
C ALA A 220 12.39 -4.64 -11.91
N THR A 221 13.20 -3.62 -11.65
CA THR A 221 13.94 -3.47 -10.39
C THR A 221 13.00 -3.38 -9.18
N MET A 222 11.88 -2.65 -9.27
CA MET A 222 10.92 -2.59 -8.16
C MET A 222 10.30 -3.95 -7.84
N TYR A 223 9.92 -4.74 -8.86
CA TYR A 223 9.43 -6.10 -8.65
C TYR A 223 10.52 -7.00 -8.05
N HIS A 224 11.77 -6.86 -8.49
CA HIS A 224 12.92 -7.60 -7.96
C HIS A 224 13.11 -7.29 -6.46
N HIS A 225 13.21 -6.01 -6.09
CA HIS A 225 13.35 -5.61 -4.69
C HIS A 225 12.15 -6.03 -3.82
N LEU A 226 10.93 -6.08 -4.37
CA LEU A 226 9.79 -6.55 -3.59
C LEU A 226 9.92 -8.05 -3.31
N ALA A 227 10.42 -8.83 -4.28
CA ALA A 227 10.65 -10.24 -4.11
C ALA A 227 11.70 -10.53 -3.02
N GLU A 228 12.79 -9.75 -3.00
CA GLU A 228 13.84 -9.82 -1.97
C GLU A 228 13.31 -9.37 -0.62
N ALA A 229 12.58 -8.25 -0.56
CA ALA A 229 12.02 -7.70 0.68
C ALA A 229 10.92 -8.56 1.31
N ILE A 230 10.45 -9.64 0.67
CA ILE A 230 9.52 -10.61 1.26
C ILE A 230 10.15 -12.00 1.41
N ALA A 231 11.43 -12.14 1.09
CA ALA A 231 12.22 -13.36 1.26
C ALA A 231 13.05 -13.32 2.56
N PHE A 232 12.56 -12.62 3.60
CA PHE A 232 13.20 -12.54 4.92
C PHE A 232 12.94 -13.78 5.78
N ASP A 233 13.75 -13.94 6.82
CA ASP A 233 13.60 -14.98 7.84
C ASP A 233 12.37 -14.74 8.72
N THR A 234 11.64 -15.82 9.02
CA THR A 234 10.44 -15.75 9.86
C THR A 234 10.76 -15.21 11.27
N PRO A 235 9.89 -14.35 11.85
CA PRO A 235 10.05 -13.93 13.23
C PRO A 235 10.21 -15.15 14.17
N PRO A 236 11.22 -15.16 15.05
CA PRO A 236 11.50 -16.32 15.92
C PRO A 236 10.34 -16.62 16.88
N GLU A 237 9.46 -15.65 17.11
CA GLU A 237 8.32 -15.75 18.02
C GLU A 237 7.12 -16.52 17.41
N LEU A 238 7.18 -16.89 16.12
CA LEU A 238 6.14 -17.72 15.50
C LEU A 238 6.33 -19.20 15.83
N LYS A 239 5.21 -19.87 16.19
CA LYS A 239 5.17 -21.33 16.22
C LYS A 239 5.67 -21.90 14.89
N ARG A 240 6.53 -22.92 14.93
CA ARG A 240 7.19 -23.51 13.75
C ARG A 240 6.23 -23.83 12.60
N SER A 241 5.09 -24.45 12.87
CA SER A 241 4.10 -24.79 11.84
C SER A 241 3.48 -23.56 11.15
N VAL A 242 3.27 -22.47 11.90
CA VAL A 242 2.78 -21.19 11.37
C VAL A 242 3.86 -20.50 10.56
N ALA A 243 5.11 -20.51 11.05
CA ALA A 243 6.28 -19.98 10.37
C ALA A 243 6.49 -20.68 9.01
N GLU A 244 6.46 -22.02 8.96
CA GLU A 244 6.60 -22.79 7.73
C GLU A 244 5.51 -22.48 6.70
N ARG A 245 4.24 -22.39 7.14
CA ARG A 245 3.12 -22.03 6.26
C ARG A 245 3.28 -20.60 5.71
N LEU A 246 3.66 -19.65 6.56
CA LEU A 246 3.93 -18.27 6.14
C LEU A 246 5.08 -18.22 5.14
N MET A 247 6.19 -18.92 5.41
CA MET A 247 7.35 -18.99 4.53
C MET A 247 7.01 -19.60 3.17
N ARG A 248 6.23 -20.69 3.11
CA ARG A 248 5.75 -21.24 1.83
C ARG A 248 4.96 -20.20 1.03
N LYS A 249 4.04 -19.48 1.69
CA LYS A 249 3.24 -18.41 1.06
C LYS A 249 4.10 -17.24 0.57
N LEU A 250 5.07 -16.80 1.35
CA LEU A 250 5.97 -15.69 1.01
C LEU A 250 6.94 -16.08 -0.12
N ARG A 251 7.52 -17.29 -0.08
CA ARG A 251 8.36 -17.84 -1.15
C ARG A 251 7.61 -17.93 -2.48
N ALA A 252 6.36 -18.42 -2.47
CA ALA A 252 5.53 -18.46 -3.68
C ALA A 252 5.25 -17.06 -4.24
N LYS A 253 4.96 -16.08 -3.38
CA LYS A 253 4.79 -14.68 -3.78
C LYS A 253 6.08 -14.07 -4.33
N SER A 254 7.21 -14.33 -3.67
CA SER A 254 8.53 -13.86 -4.09
C SER A 254 8.86 -14.39 -5.49
N ALA A 255 8.74 -15.69 -5.72
CA ALA A 255 8.94 -16.31 -7.03
C ALA A 255 8.04 -15.72 -8.12
N ARG A 256 6.79 -15.36 -7.81
CA ARG A 256 5.91 -14.64 -8.74
C ARG A 256 6.48 -13.26 -9.10
N TYR A 257 6.93 -12.47 -8.13
CA TYR A 257 7.51 -11.15 -8.40
C TYR A 257 8.86 -11.24 -9.13
N LEU A 258 9.67 -12.27 -8.88
CA LEU A 258 10.87 -12.53 -9.67
C LEU A 258 10.53 -12.81 -11.15
N ARG A 259 9.46 -13.58 -11.43
CA ARG A 259 8.99 -13.79 -12.81
C ARG A 259 8.50 -12.51 -13.47
N GLU A 260 7.76 -11.66 -12.75
CA GLU A 260 7.36 -10.33 -13.24
C GLU A 260 8.57 -9.46 -13.55
N ALA A 261 9.55 -9.39 -12.64
CA ALA A 261 10.79 -8.66 -12.86
C ALA A 261 11.53 -9.16 -14.11
N LEU A 262 11.65 -10.49 -14.28
CA LEU A 262 12.28 -11.09 -15.45
C LEU A 262 11.57 -10.73 -16.77
N ALA A 263 10.24 -10.70 -16.76
CA ALA A 263 9.45 -10.29 -17.93
C ALA A 263 9.73 -8.83 -18.30
N TYR A 264 9.76 -7.92 -17.31
CA TYR A 264 10.06 -6.50 -17.57
C TYR A 264 11.52 -6.24 -17.96
N TYR A 265 12.49 -6.95 -17.37
CA TYR A 265 13.86 -6.88 -17.86
C TYR A 265 13.94 -7.35 -19.32
N SER A 266 13.26 -8.45 -19.67
CA SER A 266 13.23 -8.94 -21.05
C SER A 266 12.65 -7.91 -22.02
N LYS A 267 11.56 -7.22 -21.63
CA LYS A 267 11.00 -6.10 -22.41
C LYS A 267 12.00 -4.95 -22.56
N ALA A 268 12.69 -4.56 -21.48
CA ALA A 268 13.73 -3.53 -21.54
C ALA A 268 14.89 -3.94 -22.47
N THR A 269 15.27 -5.22 -22.47
CA THR A 269 16.32 -5.72 -23.36
C THR A 269 15.94 -5.75 -24.84
N ALA A 270 14.64 -5.79 -25.14
CA ALA A 270 14.12 -5.83 -26.50
C ALA A 270 14.08 -4.47 -27.20
N VAL A 271 14.31 -3.36 -26.47
CA VAL A 271 14.40 -2.00 -27.05
C VAL A 271 15.76 -1.88 -27.76
N LYS A 272 15.78 -1.86 -29.10
CA LYS A 272 17.00 -2.07 -29.90
C LYS A 272 17.77 -0.79 -30.24
N GLU A 273 17.09 0.34 -30.16
CA GLU A 273 17.57 1.65 -30.57
C GLU A 273 18.82 2.08 -29.77
N SER A 274 19.76 2.75 -30.44
CA SER A 274 21.06 3.13 -29.86
C SER A 274 20.93 4.00 -28.61
N ALA A 275 19.95 4.91 -28.57
CA ALA A 275 19.64 5.76 -27.42
C ALA A 275 19.30 4.95 -26.14
N ALA A 276 18.78 3.73 -26.29
CA ALA A 276 18.44 2.86 -25.16
C ALA A 276 19.62 2.02 -24.63
N ARG A 277 20.80 2.09 -25.28
CA ARG A 277 21.93 1.17 -25.06
C ARG A 277 22.31 1.01 -23.58
N ARG A 278 22.41 2.12 -22.83
CA ARG A 278 22.80 2.11 -21.41
C ARG A 278 21.81 1.33 -20.54
N TRP A 279 20.51 1.62 -20.68
CA TRP A 279 19.46 0.97 -19.89
C TRP A 279 19.26 -0.49 -20.30
N ARG A 280 19.39 -0.78 -21.60
CA ARG A 280 19.38 -2.15 -22.12
C ARG A 280 20.51 -2.99 -21.53
N ALA A 281 21.74 -2.47 -21.51
CA ALA A 281 22.89 -3.20 -20.96
C ALA A 281 22.69 -3.55 -19.47
N LEU A 282 22.17 -2.60 -18.68
CA LEU A 282 21.80 -2.86 -17.28
C LEU A 282 20.72 -3.94 -17.17
N ALA A 283 19.67 -3.86 -17.98
CA ALA A 283 18.60 -4.86 -18.00
C ALA A 283 19.11 -6.25 -18.41
N GLN A 284 20.03 -6.34 -19.36
CA GLN A 284 20.64 -7.59 -19.81
C GLN A 284 21.41 -8.27 -18.67
N ARG A 285 22.23 -7.51 -17.94
CA ARG A 285 22.98 -8.03 -16.78
C ARG A 285 22.06 -8.61 -15.73
N GLU A 286 21.05 -7.84 -15.29
CA GLU A 286 20.11 -8.28 -14.26
C GLU A 286 19.25 -9.45 -14.74
N ARG A 287 18.82 -9.44 -16.01
CA ARG A 287 18.06 -10.53 -16.64
C ARG A 287 18.85 -11.85 -16.61
N ALA A 288 20.12 -11.81 -17.00
CA ALA A 288 20.97 -13.01 -17.06
C ALA A 288 21.12 -13.65 -15.67
N THR A 289 21.37 -12.83 -14.65
CA THR A 289 21.43 -13.28 -13.25
C THR A 289 20.10 -13.87 -12.79
N LEU A 290 19.00 -13.14 -13.01
CA LEU A 290 17.68 -13.54 -12.54
C LEU A 290 17.14 -14.78 -13.27
N ALA A 291 17.42 -14.93 -14.57
CA ALA A 291 17.03 -16.10 -15.34
C ALA A 291 17.59 -17.38 -14.73
N ARG A 292 18.89 -17.39 -14.34
CA ARG A 292 19.52 -18.54 -13.67
C ARG A 292 18.83 -18.91 -12.36
N VAL A 293 18.39 -17.91 -11.59
CA VAL A 293 17.69 -18.13 -10.30
C VAL A 293 16.29 -18.69 -10.52
N VAL A 294 15.57 -18.20 -11.53
CA VAL A 294 14.19 -18.61 -11.82
C VAL A 294 14.14 -19.98 -12.52
N THR A 295 15.13 -20.32 -13.36
CA THR A 295 15.17 -21.58 -14.11
C THR A 295 15.80 -22.76 -13.35
N ARG A 296 16.61 -22.52 -12.32
CA ARG A 296 17.21 -23.57 -11.45
C ARG A 296 16.19 -24.38 -10.62
N LYS A 297 14.90 -24.29 -10.91
CA LYS A 297 13.86 -25.17 -10.37
C LYS A 297 13.22 -25.98 -11.47
N ARG A 298 13.93 -27.01 -11.90
CA ARG A 298 13.40 -28.32 -12.26
C ARG A 298 14.35 -29.34 -11.71
#